data_AF-A0A173Z2B7-F1
#
_entry.id   AF-A0A173Z2B7-F1
#
_cell.length_a   1.000
_cell.length_b   1.000
_cell.length_c   1.000
_cell.angle_alpha   90.00
_cell.angle_beta   90.00
_cell.angle_gamma   90.00
#
_symmetry.space_group_name_H-M   'P 1'
#
loop_
_entity.id
_entity.type
_entity.pdbx_description
1 polymer ?
#
loop_
_entity_poly.entity_id
_entity_poly.type
_entity_poly.pdbx_seq_one_letter_code
_entity_poly.pdbx_strand_id
1 'polypeptide(L)'
;MHDFACTNAKDMYYEILADRVHYFKEDEKRVAVMCKAMEDMRNEAAKIKAVHIARLMLDGGKLSYEDIAAYTELTIEEVEKIASEKKSA
;
A
#
# COMPACT_ATOMS: atom_id res chain seq x y z
N MET A 1 12.82 15.82 26.33
CA MET A 1 12.29 14.53 26.83
C MET A 1 13.07 13.43 26.11
N HIS A 2 13.89 12.66 26.82
CA HIS A 2 14.92 11.76 26.23
C HIS A 2 14.31 10.58 25.46
N ASP A 3 13.48 9.78 26.14
CA ASP A 3 12.95 8.52 25.58
C ASP A 3 12.15 8.69 24.29
N PHE A 4 11.43 9.81 24.13
CA PHE A 4 10.63 10.06 22.92
C PHE A 4 11.47 10.42 21.70
N ALA A 5 12.71 10.89 21.90
CA ALA A 5 13.68 11.11 20.83
C ALA A 5 14.63 9.91 20.65
N CYS A 6 14.60 8.95 21.58
CA CYS A 6 15.44 7.78 21.56
C CYS A 6 14.86 6.71 20.62
N THR A 7 15.71 6.04 19.85
CA THR A 7 15.30 5.01 18.88
C THR A 7 15.73 3.60 19.27
N ASN A 8 16.75 3.48 20.12
CA ASN A 8 17.29 2.23 20.62
C ASN A 8 16.68 1.93 21.98
N ALA A 9 16.07 0.75 22.13
CA ALA A 9 15.43 0.37 23.39
C ALA A 9 16.41 0.40 24.58
N LYS A 10 17.68 0.05 24.36
CA LYS A 10 18.71 -0.02 25.41
C LYS A 10 19.09 1.34 25.99
N ASP A 11 18.83 2.42 25.25
CA ASP A 11 19.21 3.78 25.63
C ASP A 11 18.03 4.54 26.27
N MET A 12 16.88 3.89 26.50
CA MET A 12 15.69 4.47 27.11
C MET A 12 15.68 4.30 28.64
N TYR A 13 15.16 5.29 29.36
CA TYR A 13 15.08 5.26 30.82
C TYR A 13 13.78 4.61 31.32
N TYR A 14 12.68 4.76 30.58
CA TYR A 14 11.39 4.20 30.97
C TYR A 14 11.21 2.80 30.38
N GLU A 15 11.25 1.78 31.25
CA GLU A 15 11.23 0.36 30.88
C GLU A 15 10.05 -0.01 29.98
N ILE A 16 8.84 0.51 30.28
CA ILE A 16 7.66 0.20 29.46
C ILE A 16 7.82 0.72 28.02
N LEU A 17 8.48 1.87 27.83
CA LEU A 17 8.74 2.39 26.49
C LEU A 17 9.85 1.59 25.80
N ALA A 18 10.90 1.24 26.54
CA ALA A 18 11.98 0.38 26.05
C ALA A 18 11.45 -0.96 25.54
N ASP A 19 10.61 -1.65 26.32
CA ASP A 19 10.00 -2.93 25.97
C ASP A 19 9.16 -2.84 24.70
N ARG A 20 8.37 -1.77 24.57
CA ARG A 20 7.54 -1.56 23.37
C ARG A 20 8.40 -1.29 22.15
N VAL A 21 9.46 -0.49 22.30
CA VAL A 21 10.37 -0.15 21.19
C VAL A 21 11.13 -1.38 20.73
N HIS A 22 11.65 -2.18 21.66
CA HIS A 22 12.27 -3.46 21.35
C HIS A 22 11.30 -4.38 20.60
N TYR A 23 10.08 -4.57 21.13
CA TYR A 23 9.06 -5.42 20.51
C TYR A 23 8.68 -4.98 19.09
N PHE A 24 8.54 -3.68 18.83
CA PHE A 24 8.08 -3.20 17.51
C PHE A 24 9.21 -2.96 16.51
N LYS A 25 10.42 -2.64 16.97
CA LYS A 25 11.51 -2.17 16.10
C LYS A 25 12.75 -3.08 16.08
N GLU A 26 12.92 -3.97 17.06
CA GLU A 26 14.11 -4.80 17.20
C GLU A 26 13.82 -6.31 17.12
N ASP A 27 12.62 -6.76 17.51
CA ASP A 27 12.18 -8.15 17.26
C ASP A 27 12.00 -8.39 15.76
N GLU A 28 12.90 -9.16 15.16
CA GLU A 28 12.94 -9.44 13.73
C GLU A 28 11.61 -9.93 13.16
N LYS A 29 10.87 -10.78 13.89
CA LYS A 29 9.58 -11.30 13.42
C LYS A 29 8.54 -10.19 13.38
N ARG A 30 8.55 -9.30 14.37
CA ARG A 30 7.62 -8.16 14.44
C ARG A 30 7.96 -7.09 13.42
N VAL A 31 9.24 -6.80 13.25
CA VAL A 31 9.73 -5.89 12.20
C VAL A 31 9.31 -6.40 10.83
N ALA A 32 9.49 -7.69 10.54
CA ALA A 32 9.07 -8.28 9.27
C ALA A 32 7.56 -8.13 9.02
N VAL A 33 6.73 -8.38 10.04
CA VAL A 33 5.27 -8.20 9.95
C VAL A 33 4.90 -6.73 9.71
N MET A 34 5.54 -5.79 10.40
CA MET A 34 5.28 -4.36 10.23
C MET A 34 5.69 -3.88 8.84
N CYS A 35 6.88 -4.27 8.37
CA CYS A 35 7.37 -3.94 7.04
C CYS A 35 6.43 -4.46 5.95
N LYS A 36 5.98 -5.73 6.09
CA LYS A 36 5.02 -6.31 5.16
C LYS A 36 3.70 -5.53 5.15
N ALA A 37 3.16 -5.17 6.31
CA ALA A 37 1.93 -4.38 6.38
C ALA A 37 2.07 -3.03 5.65
N MET A 38 3.22 -2.37 5.78
CA MET A 38 3.48 -1.11 5.08
C MET A 38 3.63 -1.29 3.56
N GLU A 39 4.24 -2.38 3.13
CA GLU A 39 4.34 -2.74 1.71
C GLU A 39 2.97 -3.08 1.12
N ASP A 40 2.16 -3.88 1.82
CA ASP A 40 0.80 -4.22 1.42
C ASP A 40 -0.07 -2.94 1.30
N MET A 41 0.03 -2.01 2.26
CA MET A 41 -0.65 -0.72 2.18
C MET A 41 -0.22 0.12 0.96
N ARG A 42 1.09 0.12 0.64
CA ARG A 42 1.61 0.84 -0.54
C ARG A 42 1.10 0.21 -1.83
N ASN A 43 1.12 -1.11 -1.93
CA ASN A 43 0.66 -1.85 -3.11
C ASN A 43 -0.85 -1.67 -3.31
N GLU A 44 -1.64 -1.71 -2.24
CA GLU A 44 -3.08 -1.46 -2.29
C GLU A 44 -3.38 -0.01 -2.75
N ALA A 45 -2.67 0.98 -2.21
CA ALA A 45 -2.83 2.38 -2.63
C ALA A 45 -2.47 2.59 -4.12
N ALA A 46 -1.40 1.95 -4.59
CA ALA A 46 -1.03 1.97 -6.00
C ALA A 46 -2.11 1.32 -6.87
N LYS A 47 -2.66 0.17 -6.45
CA LYS A 47 -3.74 -0.53 -7.15
C LYS A 47 -5.02 0.30 -7.22
N ILE A 48 -5.45 0.90 -6.12
CA ILE A 48 -6.62 1.79 -6.08
C ILE A 48 -6.45 2.96 -7.07
N LYS A 49 -5.26 3.56 -7.10
CA LYS A 49 -4.97 4.66 -8.03
C LYS A 49 -5.00 4.20 -9.48
N ALA A 50 -4.40 3.05 -9.79
CA ALA A 50 -4.42 2.47 -11.14
C ALA A 50 -5.86 2.21 -11.62
N VAL A 51 -6.69 1.58 -10.77
CA VAL A 51 -8.11 1.32 -11.06
C VAL A 51 -8.88 2.63 -11.29
N HIS A 52 -8.65 3.65 -10.46
CA HIS A 52 -9.28 4.95 -10.63
C HIS A 52 -8.92 5.60 -11.97
N ILE A 53 -7.64 5.59 -12.34
CA ILE A 53 -7.16 6.14 -13.62
C ILE A 53 -7.74 5.35 -14.80
N ALA A 54 -7.76 4.02 -14.73
CA ALA A 54 -8.35 3.17 -15.76
C ALA A 54 -9.83 3.52 -15.98
N ARG A 55 -10.58 3.75 -14.91
CA ARG A 55 -11.99 4.16 -14.99
C ARG A 55 -12.15 5.51 -15.70
N LEU A 56 -11.33 6.50 -15.37
CA LEU A 56 -11.33 7.80 -16.07
C LEU A 56 -10.97 7.67 -17.56
N MET A 57 -10.02 6.79 -17.90
CA MET A 57 -9.65 6.53 -19.30
C MET A 57 -10.78 5.86 -20.08
N LEU A 58 -11.46 4.88 -19.48
CA LEU A 58 -12.64 4.24 -20.05
C LEU A 58 -13.78 5.24 -20.26
N ASP A 59 -13.99 6.17 -19.32
CA ASP A 59 -14.97 7.26 -19.46
C ASP A 59 -14.64 8.17 -20.64
N GLY A 60 -13.35 8.40 -20.88
CA GLY A 60 -12.87 9.17 -22.02
C GLY A 60 -13.13 8.52 -23.39
N GLY A 61 -13.24 7.19 -23.46
CA GLY A 61 -13.63 6.44 -24.67
C GLY A 61 -12.66 6.52 -25.86
N LYS A 62 -11.43 7.04 -25.66
CA LYS A 62 -10.45 7.30 -26.74
C LYS A 62 -9.37 6.22 -26.87
N LEU A 63 -9.22 5.38 -25.85
CA LEU A 63 -8.14 4.40 -25.75
C LEU A 63 -8.69 2.97 -25.85
N SER A 64 -7.89 2.07 -26.41
CA SER A 64 -8.19 0.63 -26.41
C SER A 64 -8.01 0.03 -25.01
N TYR A 65 -8.51 -1.18 -24.77
CA TYR A 65 -8.32 -1.86 -23.49
C TYR A 65 -6.85 -2.25 -23.28
N GLU A 66 -6.15 -2.56 -24.37
CA GLU A 66 -4.71 -2.83 -24.38
C GLU A 66 -3.90 -1.59 -23.97
N ASP A 67 -4.24 -0.41 -24.50
CA ASP A 67 -3.57 0.84 -24.14
C ASP A 67 -3.80 1.19 -22.66
N ILE A 68 -5.02 1.00 -22.17
CA ILE A 68 -5.37 1.29 -20.77
C ILE A 68 -4.63 0.34 -19.84
N ALA A 69 -4.58 -0.96 -20.16
CA ALA A 69 -3.81 -1.94 -19.41
C ALA A 69 -2.32 -1.55 -19.34
N ALA A 70 -1.73 -1.17 -20.48
CA ALA A 70 -0.34 -0.74 -20.55
C ALA A 70 -0.05 0.53 -19.72
N TYR A 71 -0.94 1.52 -19.74
CA TYR A 71 -0.74 2.78 -19.00
C TYR A 71 -1.01 2.69 -17.50
N THR A 72 -1.84 1.75 -17.08
CA THR A 72 -2.23 1.59 -15.67
C THR A 72 -1.54 0.43 -14.98
N GLU A 73 -0.71 -0.33 -15.71
CA GLU A 73 -0.05 -1.55 -15.25
C GLU A 73 -1.05 -2.62 -14.75
N LEU A 74 -2.30 -2.54 -15.23
CA LEU A 74 -3.34 -3.54 -14.97
C LEU A 74 -3.31 -4.61 -16.05
N THR A 75 -3.87 -5.78 -15.76
CA THR A 75 -4.10 -6.78 -16.81
C THR A 75 -5.29 -6.39 -17.67
N ILE A 76 -5.34 -6.89 -18.91
CA ILE A 76 -6.49 -6.68 -19.80
C ILE A 76 -7.78 -7.19 -19.13
N GLU A 77 -7.71 -8.35 -18.46
CA GLU A 77 -8.82 -8.93 -17.70
C GLU A 77 -9.34 -8.00 -16.58
N GLU A 78 -8.43 -7.31 -15.87
CA GLU A 78 -8.80 -6.33 -14.85
C GLU A 78 -9.50 -5.11 -15.47
N VAL A 79 -9.01 -4.62 -16.61
CA VAL A 79 -9.63 -3.50 -17.35
C VAL A 79 -11.04 -3.88 -17.85
N GLU A 80 -11.20 -5.08 -18.41
CA GLU A 80 -12.50 -5.60 -18.84
C GLU A 80 -13.47 -5.72 -17.67
N LYS A 81 -12.99 -6.22 -16.52
CA LYS A 81 -13.79 -6.30 -15.29
C LYS A 81 -14.26 -4.91 -14.85
N ILE A 82 -13.36 -3.92 -14.80
CA ILE A 82 -13.70 -2.53 -14.44
C ILE A 82 -14.75 -1.95 -15.41
N ALA A 83 -14.64 -2.25 -16.71
CA ALA A 83 -15.61 -1.81 -17.71
C ALA A 83 -16.98 -2.50 -17.55
N SER A 84 -16.99 -3.78 -17.16
CA SER A 84 -18.23 -4.55 -16.92
C SER A 84 -18.97 -4.10 -15.66
N GLU A 85 -18.25 -3.84 -14.56
CA GLU A 85 -18.82 -3.32 -13.31
C GLU A 85 -19.51 -1.97 -13.52
N LYS A 86 -18.93 -1.11 -14.38
CA LYS A 86 -19.54 0.17 -14.74
C LYS A 86 -20.85 0.02 -15.52
N LYS A 87 -21.01 -1.00 -16.37
CA LYS A 87 -22.26 -1.22 -17.14
C LYS A 87 -23.43 -1.69 -16.26
N SER A 88 -23.14 -2.14 -15.04
CA SER A 88 -24.12 -2.66 -14.09
C SER A 88 -24.61 -1.64 -13.03
N ALA A 89 -24.08 -0.41 -13.06
CA ALA A 89 -24.49 0.72 -12.23
C ALA A 89 -25.20 1.78 -13.07
#